data_AF-A0A2V9NP86-F1
#
_entry.id   AF-A0A2V9NP86-F1
#
_cell.length_a   1.000
_cell.length_b   1.000
_cell.length_c   1.000
_cell.angle_alpha   90.00
_cell.angle_beta   90.00
_cell.angle_gamma   90.00
#
_symmetry.space_group_name_H-M   'P 1'
#
loop_
_entity.id
_entity.type
_entity.pdbx_description
1 polymer ?
#
loop_
_entity_poly.entity_id
_entity_poly.type
_entity_poly.pdbx_seq_one_letter_code
_entity_poly.pdbx_strand_id
1 'polypeptide(L)'
;MFSGLRIRVLLLFSLLLTVAVMLIAQSNPHQSRSTSFGTSGGNVNDISKAFCCSGTLGSLVKDSSNTQYVLSNNHVLADSDQAAAGEDISQPGLIDNNCRPATIVADFTVAPHLGTNVDAALAAVRSGQMSSSGTILDIGPPSSSTLSASNNLLVAKSGRTTGLTCGSVQSTNTNVKVQYQQGCNSGKKFTVTYTNQVVVGGSGFSAGGDSGSLIVSQTGKRPTALLFAGSSSTTIGNPINEVLSQLTTSLSKSVSFVGASNPGNVACPVPAAALAGHGRPSQTGLDRAAAAKEAHVQELMADPAVMAVGVGSSERNTAEAVVNVYVETGRAHGHIPAEVDGIRTQIIRTDLIRAYGWNEAQNVANSCPAKLQ
;
A
#
# COMPACT_ATOMS: atom_id res chain seq x y z
N MET A 1 86.26 33.84 -21.11
CA MET A 1 84.99 34.59 -21.15
C MET A 1 83.89 33.63 -21.58
N PHE A 2 82.92 33.44 -20.68
CA PHE A 2 81.63 32.73 -20.76
C PHE A 2 81.57 31.27 -21.27
N SER A 3 81.56 30.38 -20.27
CA SER A 3 81.10 29.00 -20.25
C SER A 3 79.58 28.90 -20.50
N GLY A 4 79.15 27.86 -21.21
CA GLY A 4 77.75 27.56 -21.50
C GLY A 4 76.90 27.17 -20.28
N LEU A 5 75.59 27.33 -20.42
CA LEU A 5 74.61 26.78 -19.48
C LEU A 5 73.37 26.26 -20.23
N ARG A 6 73.04 25.02 -19.88
CA ARG A 6 72.07 24.12 -20.50
C ARG A 6 70.63 24.54 -20.19
N ILE A 7 69.75 24.46 -21.19
CA ILE A 7 68.30 24.48 -21.05
C ILE A 7 67.89 23.20 -20.31
N ARG A 8 67.31 23.32 -19.11
CA ARG A 8 66.62 22.23 -18.41
C ARG A 8 65.12 22.45 -18.54
N VAL A 9 64.47 21.61 -19.35
CA VAL A 9 63.01 21.45 -19.35
C VAL A 9 62.65 20.62 -18.12
N LEU A 10 61.93 21.23 -17.18
CA LEU A 10 61.41 20.56 -15.98
C LEU A 10 60.02 19.99 -16.32
N LEU A 11 59.93 18.69 -16.61
CA LEU A 11 58.66 17.97 -16.71
C LEU A 11 58.22 17.58 -15.30
N LEU A 12 57.29 18.34 -14.73
CA LEU A 12 56.57 17.98 -13.51
C LEU A 12 55.46 16.96 -13.86
N PHE A 13 55.76 15.68 -13.68
CA PHE A 13 54.73 14.63 -13.63
C PHE A 13 54.04 14.69 -12.27
N SER A 14 52.85 15.29 -12.22
CA SER A 14 51.94 15.15 -11.08
C SER A 14 51.08 13.90 -11.30
N LEU A 15 51.38 12.84 -10.54
CA LEU A 15 50.59 11.62 -10.49
C LEU A 15 49.39 11.90 -9.56
N LEU A 16 48.29 12.40 -10.12
CA LEU A 16 47.00 12.43 -9.40
C LEU A 16 46.46 11.00 -9.30
N LEU A 17 46.65 10.38 -8.14
CA LEU A 17 45.95 9.16 -7.76
C LEU A 17 44.52 9.55 -7.33
N THR A 18 43.58 9.61 -8.27
CA THR A 18 42.16 9.78 -7.96
C THR A 18 41.62 8.47 -7.40
N VAL A 19 41.46 8.41 -6.07
CA VAL A 19 40.65 7.37 -5.43
C VAL A 19 39.19 7.65 -5.80
N ALA A 20 38.71 7.02 -6.86
CA ALA A 20 37.30 6.99 -7.17
C ALA A 20 36.58 6.15 -6.11
N VAL A 21 36.03 6.81 -5.09
CA VAL A 21 35.04 6.19 -4.21
C VAL A 21 33.80 5.96 -5.07
N MET A 22 33.65 4.76 -5.63
CA MET A 22 32.38 4.32 -6.18
C MET A 22 31.39 4.25 -5.01
N LEU A 23 30.54 5.27 -4.89
CA LEU A 23 29.28 5.18 -4.17
C LEU A 23 28.45 4.12 -4.90
N ILE A 24 28.54 2.87 -4.46
CA ILE A 24 27.56 1.86 -4.85
C ILE A 24 26.26 2.32 -4.19
N ALA A 25 25.32 2.84 -4.99
CA ALA A 25 23.97 3.07 -4.51
C ALA A 25 23.45 1.75 -3.94
N GLN A 26 23.25 1.69 -2.63
CA GLN A 26 22.65 0.50 -2.02
C GLN A 26 21.26 0.33 -2.61
N SER A 27 21.03 -0.78 -3.30
CA SER A 27 19.71 -1.14 -3.81
C SER A 27 18.72 -1.15 -2.64
N ASN A 28 17.58 -0.47 -2.79
CA ASN A 28 16.51 -0.50 -1.78
C ASN A 28 16.15 -1.97 -1.47
N PRO A 29 16.27 -2.43 -0.20
CA PRO A 29 16.03 -3.83 0.14
C PRO A 29 14.59 -4.30 -0.11
N HIS A 30 13.63 -3.37 -0.20
CA HIS A 30 12.24 -3.68 -0.57
C HIS A 30 12.05 -3.89 -2.08
N GLN A 31 13.03 -3.53 -2.91
CA GLN A 31 13.00 -3.64 -4.36
C GLN A 31 13.95 -4.71 -4.90
N SER A 32 14.81 -5.27 -4.04
CA SER A 32 15.73 -6.35 -4.40
C SER A 32 15.15 -7.74 -4.05
N ARG A 33 15.81 -8.80 -4.55
CA ARG A 33 15.40 -10.18 -4.26
C ARG A 33 15.44 -10.41 -2.75
N SER A 34 14.31 -10.87 -2.20
CA SER A 34 14.15 -11.21 -0.79
C SER A 34 13.09 -12.29 -0.62
N THR A 35 13.30 -13.22 0.31
CA THR A 35 12.28 -14.23 0.65
C THR A 35 11.19 -13.68 1.57
N SER A 36 11.35 -12.45 2.07
CA SER A 36 10.36 -11.79 2.93
C SER A 36 9.24 -11.16 2.11
N PHE A 37 8.03 -11.16 2.69
CA PHE A 37 6.91 -10.33 2.26
C PHE A 37 7.16 -8.86 2.59
N GLY A 38 6.26 -7.95 2.19
CA GLY A 38 6.49 -6.49 2.30
C GLY A 38 7.55 -5.98 1.31
N THR A 39 7.79 -6.74 0.23
CA THR A 39 8.76 -6.45 -0.81
C THR A 39 8.11 -6.47 -2.19
N SER A 40 8.81 -5.91 -3.18
CA SER A 40 8.37 -5.80 -4.56
C SER A 40 7.99 -7.15 -5.16
N GLY A 41 6.84 -7.18 -5.84
CA GLY A 41 6.44 -8.29 -6.68
C GLY A 41 5.16 -7.97 -7.46
N GLY A 42 4.81 -8.84 -8.39
CA GLY A 42 3.63 -8.67 -9.22
C GLY A 42 3.54 -9.72 -10.31
N ASN A 43 2.43 -9.70 -11.03
CA ASN A 43 2.25 -10.54 -12.20
C ASN A 43 3.23 -10.15 -13.31
N VAL A 44 3.87 -11.14 -13.93
CA VAL A 44 4.87 -10.89 -15.00
C VAL A 44 4.26 -10.33 -16.30
N ASN A 45 2.93 -10.35 -16.41
CA ASN A 45 2.17 -9.83 -17.54
C ASN A 45 1.63 -8.42 -17.31
N ASP A 46 1.82 -7.82 -16.12
CA ASP A 46 1.42 -6.42 -15.83
C ASP A 46 2.39 -5.42 -16.48
N ILE A 47 2.39 -5.44 -17.82
CA ILE A 47 3.30 -4.72 -18.70
C ILE A 47 2.59 -4.30 -19.98
N SER A 48 2.84 -3.06 -20.39
CA SER A 48 2.43 -2.49 -21.66
C SER A 48 3.64 -2.27 -22.58
N LYS A 49 3.43 -1.66 -23.75
CA LYS A 49 4.54 -1.34 -24.67
C LYS A 49 5.57 -0.39 -24.06
N ALA A 50 5.16 0.47 -23.13
CA ALA A 50 5.97 1.56 -22.62
C ALA A 50 6.16 1.54 -21.10
N PHE A 51 5.37 0.77 -20.36
CA PHE A 51 5.39 0.75 -18.90
C PHE A 51 5.26 -0.67 -18.36
N CYS A 52 5.95 -0.99 -17.27
CA CYS A 52 5.68 -2.17 -16.46
C CYS A 52 5.28 -1.75 -15.05
N CYS A 53 4.54 -2.61 -14.37
CA CYS A 53 3.99 -2.34 -13.04
C CYS A 53 4.42 -3.41 -12.04
N SER A 54 4.42 -3.00 -10.77
CA SER A 54 4.70 -3.84 -9.61
C SER A 54 3.95 -3.27 -8.41
N GLY A 55 3.62 -4.14 -7.48
CA GLY A 55 3.16 -3.76 -6.15
C GLY A 55 4.02 -4.41 -5.08
N THR A 56 3.37 -4.78 -3.99
CA THR A 56 3.97 -5.45 -2.85
C THR A 56 3.40 -6.85 -2.68
N LEU A 57 4.25 -7.86 -2.48
CA LEU A 57 3.83 -9.16 -1.99
C LEU A 57 3.55 -9.03 -0.48
N GLY A 58 2.28 -8.88 -0.10
CA GLY A 58 1.87 -8.35 1.19
C GLY A 58 2.13 -9.24 2.39
N SER A 59 1.67 -10.48 2.31
CA SER A 59 1.76 -11.45 3.41
C SER A 59 1.52 -12.87 2.93
N LEU A 60 1.69 -13.83 3.84
CA LEU A 60 1.40 -15.23 3.61
C LEU A 60 0.06 -15.61 4.26
N VAL A 61 -0.80 -16.23 3.48
CA VAL A 61 -2.02 -16.87 3.96
C VAL A 61 -2.01 -18.34 3.57
N LYS A 62 -2.91 -19.12 4.17
CA LYS A 62 -3.11 -20.52 3.82
C LYS A 62 -4.58 -20.89 3.77
N ASP A 63 -4.90 -21.88 2.97
CA ASP A 63 -6.23 -22.50 2.98
C ASP A 63 -6.36 -23.58 4.07
N SER A 64 -7.55 -24.17 4.18
CA SER A 64 -7.84 -25.28 5.08
C SER A 64 -7.07 -26.58 4.75
N SER A 65 -6.47 -26.69 3.57
CA SER A 65 -5.59 -27.79 3.16
C SER A 65 -4.11 -27.50 3.45
N ASN A 66 -3.79 -26.37 4.08
CA ASN A 66 -2.45 -25.83 4.30
C ASN A 66 -1.68 -25.46 3.03
N THR A 67 -2.34 -25.32 1.88
CA THR A 67 -1.72 -24.69 0.70
C THR A 67 -1.47 -23.22 1.02
N GLN A 68 -0.25 -22.76 0.75
CA GLN A 68 0.20 -21.39 1.06
C GLN A 68 0.08 -20.48 -0.15
N TYR A 69 -0.38 -19.26 0.08
CA TYR A 69 -0.59 -18.26 -0.95
C TYR A 69 0.04 -16.93 -0.54
N VAL A 70 0.63 -16.24 -1.51
CA VAL A 70 0.91 -14.81 -1.43
C VAL A 70 -0.42 -14.07 -1.46
N LEU A 71 -0.66 -13.23 -0.46
CA LEU A 71 -1.74 -12.24 -0.46
C LEU A 71 -1.20 -10.89 -0.95
N SER A 72 -1.87 -10.32 -1.94
CA SER A 72 -1.66 -8.93 -2.40
C SER A 72 -2.98 -8.41 -3.01
N ASN A 73 -2.95 -7.30 -3.74
CA ASN A 73 -4.11 -6.75 -4.44
C ASN A 73 -4.42 -7.49 -5.74
N ASN A 74 -5.68 -7.42 -6.18
CA ASN A 74 -6.11 -7.86 -7.51
C ASN A 74 -5.30 -7.11 -8.58
N HIS A 75 -5.19 -5.79 -8.47
CA HIS A 75 -4.44 -5.01 -9.45
C HIS A 75 -2.91 -5.23 -9.42
N VAL A 76 -2.39 -6.08 -8.53
CA VAL A 76 -0.97 -6.44 -8.45
C VAL A 76 -0.72 -7.87 -8.95
N LEU A 77 -1.59 -8.83 -8.63
CA LEU A 77 -1.40 -10.25 -9.01
C LEU A 77 -2.33 -10.72 -10.13
N ALA A 78 -3.50 -10.10 -10.26
CA ALA A 78 -4.56 -10.53 -11.16
C ALA A 78 -4.68 -9.64 -12.42
N ASP A 79 -3.69 -8.75 -12.65
CA ASP A 79 -3.70 -7.79 -13.76
C ASP A 79 -5.05 -7.06 -13.89
N SER A 80 -5.61 -6.62 -12.75
CA SER A 80 -6.90 -5.91 -12.71
C SER A 80 -8.04 -6.72 -13.37
N ASP A 81 -8.25 -7.94 -12.87
CA ASP A 81 -9.17 -8.96 -13.39
C ASP A 81 -8.82 -9.57 -14.76
N GLN A 82 -7.65 -9.31 -15.33
CA GLN A 82 -7.27 -9.85 -16.64
C GLN A 82 -6.44 -11.13 -16.58
N ALA A 83 -5.85 -11.46 -15.43
CA ALA A 83 -4.98 -12.63 -15.31
C ALA A 83 -5.74 -13.96 -15.35
N ALA A 84 -5.17 -14.93 -16.04
CA ALA A 84 -5.57 -16.33 -15.98
C ALA A 84 -4.86 -17.06 -14.83
N ALA A 85 -5.56 -17.99 -14.18
CA ALA A 85 -4.95 -18.85 -13.16
C ALA A 85 -3.74 -19.60 -13.73
N GLY A 86 -2.66 -19.68 -12.95
CA GLY A 86 -1.37 -20.25 -13.34
C GLY A 86 -0.36 -19.24 -13.88
N GLU A 87 -0.73 -17.97 -14.05
CA GLU A 87 0.22 -16.94 -14.45
C GLU A 87 1.32 -16.71 -13.40
N ASP A 88 2.53 -16.46 -13.88
CA ASP A 88 3.72 -16.32 -13.05
C ASP A 88 3.71 -15.00 -12.25
N ILE A 89 4.06 -15.08 -10.97
CA ILE A 89 4.33 -13.93 -10.10
C ILE A 89 5.83 -13.86 -9.80
N SER A 90 6.47 -12.73 -10.11
CA SER A 90 7.89 -12.54 -9.86
C SER A 90 8.20 -11.72 -8.61
N GLN A 91 9.35 -11.99 -8.00
CA GLN A 91 9.97 -11.20 -6.93
C GLN A 91 11.47 -11.02 -7.26
N PRO A 92 11.97 -9.79 -7.43
CA PRO A 92 11.22 -8.54 -7.49
C PRO A 92 10.17 -8.49 -8.62
N GLY A 93 9.26 -7.52 -8.54
CA GLY A 93 8.32 -7.24 -9.62
C GLY A 93 9.01 -6.57 -10.81
N LEU A 94 8.30 -6.44 -11.92
CA LEU A 94 8.86 -5.98 -13.20
C LEU A 94 9.56 -4.61 -13.11
N ILE A 95 8.95 -3.61 -12.44
CA ILE A 95 9.55 -2.27 -12.29
C ILE A 95 10.96 -2.36 -11.70
N ASP A 96 11.15 -3.24 -10.73
CA ASP A 96 12.39 -3.34 -9.96
C ASP A 96 13.39 -4.33 -10.60
N ASN A 97 13.06 -4.86 -11.78
CA ASN A 97 13.91 -5.73 -12.58
C ASN A 97 13.93 -5.33 -14.07
N ASN A 98 13.95 -4.03 -14.36
CA ASN A 98 14.06 -3.48 -15.72
C ASN A 98 12.97 -3.98 -16.68
N CYS A 99 11.74 -4.13 -16.20
CA CYS A 99 10.60 -4.68 -16.92
C CYS A 99 10.84 -6.09 -17.48
N ARG A 100 11.64 -6.89 -16.78
CA ARG A 100 11.86 -8.31 -17.09
C ARG A 100 11.41 -9.17 -15.90
N PRO A 101 10.78 -10.33 -16.16
CA PRO A 101 10.50 -11.28 -15.08
C PRO A 101 11.76 -11.65 -14.31
N ALA A 102 11.68 -11.60 -12.98
CA ALA A 102 12.75 -12.01 -12.08
C ALA A 102 12.59 -13.50 -11.68
N THR A 103 12.97 -13.85 -10.44
CA THR A 103 12.65 -15.17 -9.90
C THR A 103 11.14 -15.30 -9.75
N ILE A 104 10.56 -16.38 -10.29
CA ILE A 104 9.15 -16.67 -10.11
C ILE A 104 8.93 -17.34 -8.76
N VAL A 105 8.08 -16.73 -7.94
CA VAL A 105 7.88 -17.12 -6.54
C VAL A 105 6.49 -17.68 -6.26
N ALA A 106 5.53 -17.44 -7.13
CA ALA A 106 4.16 -17.91 -6.99
C ALA A 106 3.44 -17.99 -8.34
N ASP A 107 2.30 -18.66 -8.34
CA ASP A 107 1.41 -18.84 -9.50
C ASP A 107 0.04 -18.25 -9.15
N PHE A 108 -0.44 -17.26 -9.93
CA PHE A 108 -1.73 -16.63 -9.70
C PHE A 108 -2.84 -17.69 -9.60
N THR A 109 -3.68 -17.59 -8.58
CA THR A 109 -4.72 -18.59 -8.31
C THR A 109 -6.11 -18.02 -8.55
N VAL A 110 -6.44 -16.94 -7.83
CA VAL A 110 -7.78 -16.38 -7.82
C VAL A 110 -7.76 -14.97 -7.25
N ALA A 111 -8.71 -14.15 -7.67
CA ALA A 111 -9.01 -12.86 -7.07
C ALA A 111 -10.54 -12.67 -7.02
N PRO A 112 -11.10 -12.13 -5.93
CA PRO A 112 -12.39 -11.46 -5.99
C PRO A 112 -12.37 -10.38 -7.07
N HIS A 113 -13.42 -10.30 -7.87
CA HIS A 113 -13.52 -9.28 -8.92
C HIS A 113 -13.47 -7.87 -8.35
N LEU A 114 -12.83 -6.93 -9.05
CA LEU A 114 -12.88 -5.53 -8.69
C LEU A 114 -14.34 -5.05 -8.68
N GLY A 115 -14.75 -4.41 -7.59
CA GLY A 115 -16.15 -4.06 -7.32
C GLY A 115 -16.85 -5.00 -6.33
N THR A 116 -16.24 -6.13 -5.92
CA THR A 116 -16.72 -6.98 -4.80
C THR A 116 -16.38 -6.40 -3.41
N ASN A 117 -16.19 -5.09 -3.32
CA ASN A 117 -15.83 -4.33 -2.12
C ASN A 117 -14.42 -4.60 -1.54
N VAL A 118 -13.62 -5.46 -2.18
CA VAL A 118 -12.19 -5.63 -1.89
C VAL A 118 -11.37 -5.62 -3.15
N ASP A 119 -10.08 -5.31 -3.00
CA ASP A 119 -9.06 -5.42 -4.03
C ASP A 119 -7.97 -6.36 -3.49
N ALA A 120 -8.12 -7.65 -3.75
CA ALA A 120 -7.30 -8.70 -3.18
C ALA A 120 -7.08 -9.83 -4.19
N ALA A 121 -6.00 -10.57 -4.05
CA ALA A 121 -5.70 -11.73 -4.86
C ALA A 121 -4.80 -12.71 -4.12
N LEU A 122 -4.87 -13.98 -4.54
CA LEU A 122 -4.04 -15.07 -4.08
C LEU A 122 -3.19 -15.62 -5.23
N ALA A 123 -1.92 -15.86 -4.94
CA ALA A 123 -1.04 -16.64 -5.80
C ALA A 123 -0.36 -17.76 -4.99
N ALA A 124 -0.47 -19.01 -5.44
CA ALA A 124 0.06 -20.17 -4.75
C ALA A 124 1.59 -20.11 -4.71
N VAL A 125 2.18 -20.22 -3.52
CA VAL A 125 3.62 -20.06 -3.34
C VAL A 125 4.36 -21.27 -3.93
N ARG A 126 5.40 -21.00 -4.73
CA ARG A 126 6.34 -22.03 -5.18
C ARG A 126 7.29 -22.41 -4.04
N SER A 127 7.49 -23.72 -3.86
CA SER A 127 8.27 -24.26 -2.75
C SER A 127 9.68 -23.63 -2.67
N GLY A 128 10.06 -23.20 -1.47
CA GLY A 128 11.39 -22.63 -1.18
C GLY A 128 11.62 -21.20 -1.69
N GLN A 129 10.65 -20.56 -2.35
CA GLN A 129 10.84 -19.23 -2.93
C GLN A 129 10.56 -18.08 -1.95
N MET A 130 9.64 -18.28 -1.00
CA MET A 130 9.25 -17.29 -0.01
C MET A 130 9.32 -17.87 1.41
N SER A 131 9.41 -16.98 2.40
CA SER A 131 9.46 -17.34 3.82
C SER A 131 8.20 -18.10 4.25
N SER A 132 8.36 -19.33 4.72
CA SER A 132 7.25 -20.18 5.18
C SER A 132 6.60 -19.70 6.48
N SER A 133 7.24 -18.80 7.24
CA SER A 133 6.70 -18.18 8.45
C SER A 133 5.87 -16.92 8.17
N GLY A 134 5.78 -16.49 6.90
CA GLY A 134 5.09 -15.25 6.54
C GLY A 134 5.84 -13.99 6.98
N THR A 135 7.16 -14.07 7.18
CA THR A 135 7.96 -12.92 7.63
C THR A 135 7.84 -11.75 6.65
N ILE A 136 7.43 -10.60 7.17
CA ILE A 136 7.36 -9.33 6.45
C ILE A 136 8.63 -8.54 6.76
N LEU A 137 9.32 -8.01 5.73
CA LEU A 137 10.54 -7.24 5.87
C LEU A 137 10.31 -6.05 6.82
N ASP A 138 11.24 -5.85 7.76
CA ASP A 138 11.20 -4.84 8.85
C ASP A 138 10.07 -4.96 9.90
N ILE A 139 9.12 -5.89 9.72
CA ILE A 139 8.05 -6.18 10.70
C ILE A 139 8.28 -7.51 11.43
N GLY A 140 8.81 -8.51 10.73
CA GLY A 140 8.83 -9.90 11.18
C GLY A 140 7.54 -10.65 10.80
N PRO A 141 7.31 -11.86 11.36
CA PRO A 141 6.08 -12.59 11.13
C PRO A 141 4.88 -11.83 11.73
N PRO A 142 3.75 -11.69 11.00
CA PRO A 142 2.53 -11.12 11.56
C PRO A 142 1.89 -12.08 12.57
N SER A 143 0.85 -11.61 13.27
CA SER A 143 -0.02 -12.52 14.03
C SER A 143 -0.84 -13.38 13.07
N SER A 144 -1.10 -14.63 13.44
CA SER A 144 -2.10 -15.45 12.77
C SER A 144 -3.54 -15.00 13.05
N SER A 145 -3.75 -14.11 14.01
CA SER A 145 -5.08 -13.58 14.40
C SER A 145 -5.30 -12.14 13.91
N THR A 146 -6.40 -11.90 13.20
CA THR A 146 -6.76 -10.57 12.68
C THR A 146 -7.32 -9.67 13.76
N LEU A 147 -7.09 -8.35 13.70
CA LEU A 147 -7.72 -7.31 14.51
C LEU A 147 -8.59 -6.41 13.63
N SER A 148 -9.86 -6.22 13.99
CA SER A 148 -10.68 -5.21 13.31
C SER A 148 -10.11 -3.81 13.54
N ALA A 149 -10.02 -3.02 12.47
CA ALA A 149 -9.59 -1.63 12.55
C ALA A 149 -10.54 -0.81 13.43
N SER A 150 -9.99 0.11 14.20
CA SER A 150 -10.74 1.07 15.01
C SER A 150 -10.05 2.43 14.99
N ASN A 151 -10.82 3.49 15.21
CA ASN A 151 -10.29 4.85 15.19
C ASN A 151 -9.18 5.03 16.23
N ASN A 152 -8.10 5.70 15.82
CA ASN A 152 -6.86 5.90 16.58
C ASN A 152 -6.12 4.59 16.91
N LEU A 153 -6.39 3.48 16.21
CA LEU A 153 -5.54 2.28 16.27
C LEU A 153 -4.19 2.59 15.62
N LEU A 154 -3.11 2.39 16.37
CA LEU A 154 -1.75 2.52 15.86
C LEU A 154 -1.42 1.33 14.97
N VAL A 155 -1.01 1.63 13.74
CA VAL A 155 -0.76 0.65 12.69
C VAL A 155 0.61 0.85 12.06
N ALA A 156 1.08 -0.19 11.38
CA ALA A 156 2.30 -0.22 10.61
C ALA A 156 2.10 -1.05 9.34
N LYS A 157 2.92 -0.78 8.32
CA LYS A 157 2.98 -1.56 7.09
C LYS A 157 4.40 -1.57 6.54
N SER A 158 4.74 -2.59 5.78
CA SER A 158 5.99 -2.67 5.01
C SER A 158 5.66 -2.86 3.54
N GLY A 159 6.26 -2.06 2.65
CA GLY A 159 5.91 -2.04 1.23
C GLY A 159 7.09 -1.69 0.32
N ARG A 160 6.93 -1.98 -0.98
CA ARG A 160 7.99 -1.85 -2.00
C ARG A 160 8.63 -0.46 -2.02
N THR A 161 7.82 0.59 -1.81
CA THR A 161 8.21 1.98 -2.07
C THR A 161 8.67 2.66 -0.80
N THR A 162 7.83 2.64 0.23
CA THR A 162 8.08 3.41 1.45
C THR A 162 8.69 2.59 2.58
N GLY A 163 8.88 1.27 2.38
CA GLY A 163 9.40 0.36 3.40
C GLY A 163 8.50 0.31 4.63
N LEU A 164 9.09 0.15 5.81
CA LEU A 164 8.35 0.26 7.07
C LEU A 164 7.89 1.69 7.34
N THR A 165 6.58 1.88 7.42
CA THR A 165 5.97 3.12 7.93
C THR A 165 4.97 2.80 9.03
N CYS A 166 4.73 3.80 9.87
CA CYS A 166 3.83 3.71 11.01
C CYS A 166 2.87 4.91 11.02
N GLY A 167 1.64 4.68 11.46
CA GLY A 167 0.59 5.70 11.47
C GLY A 167 -0.58 5.31 12.36
N SER A 168 -1.72 5.97 12.18
CA SER A 168 -2.95 5.68 12.92
C SER A 168 -4.17 5.67 12.01
N VAL A 169 -5.11 4.77 12.29
CA VAL A 169 -6.41 4.77 11.63
C VAL A 169 -7.16 6.07 11.96
N GLN A 170 -7.47 6.86 10.93
CA GLN A 170 -8.19 8.13 11.00
C GLN A 170 -9.70 7.93 10.88
N SER A 171 -10.12 6.99 10.04
CA SER A 171 -11.53 6.74 9.75
C SER A 171 -11.78 5.25 9.49
N THR A 172 -12.91 4.75 9.98
CA THR A 172 -13.47 3.45 9.62
C THR A 172 -14.86 3.66 9.03
N ASN A 173 -15.55 2.57 8.63
CA ASN A 173 -16.85 2.65 7.95
C ASN A 173 -16.86 3.69 6.80
N THR A 174 -15.77 3.73 6.02
CA THR A 174 -15.60 4.78 5.00
C THR A 174 -16.07 4.29 3.64
N ASN A 175 -17.04 4.98 3.05
CA ASN A 175 -17.36 4.80 1.63
C ASN A 175 -16.43 5.69 0.81
N VAL A 176 -15.85 5.17 -0.26
CA VAL A 176 -14.79 5.84 -1.03
C VAL A 176 -14.88 5.53 -2.52
N LYS A 177 -14.70 6.57 -3.34
CA LYS A 177 -14.51 6.48 -4.79
C LYS A 177 -13.01 6.36 -5.07
N VAL A 178 -12.61 5.26 -5.69
CA VAL A 178 -11.22 4.99 -6.06
C VAL A 178 -11.09 5.02 -7.57
N GLN A 179 -10.15 5.81 -8.09
CA GLN A 179 -9.83 5.82 -9.51
C GLN A 179 -8.83 4.72 -9.85
N TYR A 180 -9.20 3.91 -10.83
CA TYR A 180 -8.39 2.88 -11.48
C TYR A 180 -8.09 3.28 -12.92
N GLN A 181 -7.24 2.49 -13.56
CA GLN A 181 -6.86 2.64 -14.95
C GLN A 181 -6.70 1.25 -15.57
N GLN A 182 -7.16 1.07 -16.81
CA GLN A 182 -7.14 -0.21 -17.50
C GLN A 182 -5.72 -0.58 -17.98
N GLY A 183 -4.98 -1.29 -17.13
CA GLY A 183 -3.62 -1.76 -17.39
C GLY A 183 -2.54 -0.79 -16.93
N CYS A 184 -1.30 -1.29 -16.83
CA CYS A 184 -0.17 -0.52 -16.32
C CYS A 184 0.04 0.81 -17.05
N ASN A 185 -0.33 1.91 -16.39
CA ASN A 185 -0.23 3.30 -16.88
C ASN A 185 -0.74 3.49 -18.33
N SER A 186 -1.72 2.69 -18.76
CA SER A 186 -2.30 2.74 -20.10
C SER A 186 -3.82 2.57 -20.04
N GLY A 187 -4.54 2.79 -21.15
CA GLY A 187 -5.99 2.58 -21.18
C GLY A 187 -6.84 3.64 -20.45
N LYS A 188 -8.15 3.37 -20.40
CA LYS A 188 -9.15 4.30 -19.87
C LYS A 188 -9.16 4.25 -18.34
N LYS A 189 -9.33 5.43 -17.73
CA LYS A 189 -9.56 5.56 -16.29
C LYS A 189 -11.03 5.28 -15.96
N PHE A 190 -11.27 4.62 -14.85
CA PHE A 190 -12.61 4.35 -14.33
C PHE A 190 -12.63 4.51 -12.82
N THR A 191 -13.81 4.56 -12.23
CA THR A 191 -13.98 4.72 -10.78
C THR A 191 -14.80 3.58 -10.24
N VAL A 192 -14.31 2.98 -9.15
CA VAL A 192 -15.01 1.96 -8.38
C VAL A 192 -15.32 2.52 -7.01
N THR A 193 -16.53 2.27 -6.51
CA THR A 193 -16.92 2.68 -5.16
C THR A 193 -16.78 1.50 -4.22
N TYR A 194 -16.13 1.75 -3.09
CA TYR A 194 -15.99 0.80 -1.99
C TYR A 194 -16.70 1.36 -0.77
N THR A 195 -17.15 0.48 0.10
CA THR A 195 -17.88 0.78 1.34
C THR A 195 -17.16 0.15 2.52
N ASN A 196 -17.35 0.71 3.71
CA ASN A 196 -16.76 0.17 4.94
C ASN A 196 -15.21 0.08 4.93
N GLN A 197 -14.52 0.96 4.21
CA GLN A 197 -13.06 0.93 4.10
C GLN A 197 -12.38 1.55 5.34
N VAL A 198 -11.11 1.19 5.53
CA VAL A 198 -10.23 1.72 6.58
C VAL A 198 -9.36 2.82 6.00
N VAL A 199 -9.27 3.94 6.69
CA VAL A 199 -8.44 5.08 6.29
C VAL A 199 -7.34 5.28 7.31
N VAL A 200 -6.09 5.29 6.86
CA VAL A 200 -4.93 5.74 7.62
C VAL A 200 -4.57 7.14 7.15
N GLY A 201 -4.63 8.10 8.07
CA GLY A 201 -4.36 9.51 7.77
C GLY A 201 -2.87 9.83 7.84
N GLY A 202 -2.47 10.92 7.18
CA GLY A 202 -1.12 11.47 7.21
C GLY A 202 -0.37 11.29 5.88
N SER A 203 0.51 12.24 5.59
CA SER A 203 1.42 12.13 4.46
C SER A 203 2.55 11.14 4.77
N GLY A 204 2.93 10.32 3.78
CA GLY A 204 4.07 9.41 3.90
C GLY A 204 3.79 8.06 4.55
N PHE A 205 2.55 7.74 4.94
CA PHE A 205 2.24 6.36 5.35
C PHE A 205 2.39 5.38 4.18
N SER A 206 2.00 5.77 2.97
CA SER A 206 2.19 4.96 1.76
C SER A 206 2.37 5.81 0.50
N ALA A 207 2.88 5.16 -0.54
CA ALA A 207 2.91 5.66 -1.90
C ALA A 207 2.53 4.56 -2.90
N GLY A 208 2.42 4.94 -4.16
CA GLY A 208 2.17 4.02 -5.27
C GLY A 208 3.09 2.82 -5.20
N GLY A 209 2.50 1.64 -5.46
CA GLY A 209 3.00 0.27 -5.35
C GLY A 209 3.46 -0.22 -3.97
N ASP A 210 3.16 0.50 -2.89
CA ASP A 210 2.87 -0.15 -1.60
C ASP A 210 1.52 -0.90 -1.64
N SER A 211 0.75 -0.80 -2.74
CA SER A 211 -0.40 -1.65 -3.03
C SER A 211 -0.10 -3.12 -2.73
N GLY A 212 -0.94 -3.74 -1.92
CA GLY A 212 -0.82 -5.11 -1.47
C GLY A 212 -0.12 -5.25 -0.12
N SER A 213 0.49 -4.19 0.42
CA SER A 213 1.06 -4.23 1.77
C SER A 213 -0.01 -4.58 2.81
N LEU A 214 0.32 -5.54 3.67
CA LEU A 214 -0.48 -5.81 4.86
C LEU A 214 -0.29 -4.69 5.87
N ILE A 215 -1.41 -4.10 6.33
CA ILE A 215 -1.44 -3.18 7.46
C ILE A 215 -1.69 -4.00 8.73
N VAL A 216 -0.80 -3.88 9.71
CA VAL A 216 -0.88 -4.56 11.00
C VAL A 216 -0.98 -3.57 12.15
N SER A 217 -1.55 -3.99 13.28
CA SER A 217 -1.45 -3.22 14.52
C SER A 217 0.00 -3.16 15.01
N GLN A 218 0.44 -2.02 15.54
CA GLN A 218 1.80 -1.91 16.09
C GLN A 218 2.00 -2.84 17.29
N THR A 219 0.97 -2.98 18.13
CA THR A 219 0.96 -3.96 19.23
C THR A 219 0.48 -5.32 18.72
N GLY A 220 1.28 -6.37 18.94
CA GLY A 220 0.91 -7.74 18.59
C GLY A 220 0.91 -8.08 17.08
N LYS A 221 1.24 -7.12 16.20
CA LYS A 221 1.36 -7.29 14.74
C LYS A 221 0.14 -7.97 14.10
N ARG A 222 -1.07 -7.61 14.54
CA ARG A 222 -2.30 -8.24 14.07
C ARG A 222 -2.73 -7.66 12.72
N PRO A 223 -2.92 -8.50 11.68
CA PRO A 223 -3.50 -8.07 10.41
C PRO A 223 -4.76 -7.23 10.65
N THR A 224 -4.83 -6.05 10.04
CA THR A 224 -5.90 -5.06 10.30
C THR A 224 -6.59 -4.61 9.02
N ALA A 225 -5.82 -4.34 7.97
CA ALA A 225 -6.34 -4.00 6.65
C ALA A 225 -5.34 -4.40 5.55
N LEU A 226 -5.81 -4.48 4.31
CA LEU A 226 -4.96 -4.65 3.12
C LEU A 226 -4.94 -3.34 2.34
N LEU A 227 -3.77 -2.72 2.19
CA LEU A 227 -3.61 -1.47 1.46
C LEU A 227 -3.92 -1.69 -0.03
N PHE A 228 -4.77 -0.85 -0.63
CA PHE A 228 -5.07 -0.94 -2.07
C PHE A 228 -5.17 0.40 -2.82
N ALA A 229 -5.29 1.52 -2.11
CA ALA A 229 -5.38 2.83 -2.72
C ALA A 229 -4.87 3.92 -1.79
N GLY A 230 -4.63 5.10 -2.34
CA GLY A 230 -4.22 6.25 -1.54
C GLY A 230 -4.21 7.56 -2.32
N SER A 231 -3.75 8.59 -1.62
CA SER A 231 -3.57 9.96 -2.09
C SER A 231 -2.37 10.58 -1.37
N SER A 232 -2.10 11.87 -1.60
CA SER A 232 -1.05 12.61 -0.90
C SER A 232 -1.21 12.74 0.60
N SER A 233 -2.42 12.56 1.11
CA SER A 233 -2.74 12.76 2.52
C SER A 233 -3.41 11.56 3.18
N THR A 234 -3.74 10.52 2.43
CA THR A 234 -4.46 9.38 2.96
C THR A 234 -4.11 8.05 2.32
N THR A 235 -4.24 6.96 3.08
CA THR A 235 -4.11 5.58 2.62
C THR A 235 -5.40 4.85 2.90
N ILE A 236 -5.88 4.09 1.92
CA ILE A 236 -7.11 3.31 1.99
C ILE A 236 -6.75 1.83 2.03
N GLY A 237 -7.32 1.12 3.00
CA GLY A 237 -7.20 -0.32 3.12
C GLY A 237 -8.55 -1.03 3.21
N ASN A 238 -8.66 -2.18 2.57
CA ASN A 238 -9.80 -3.08 2.75
C ASN A 238 -9.77 -3.67 4.16
N PRO A 239 -10.89 -3.74 4.90
CA PRO A 239 -10.95 -4.41 6.19
C PRO A 239 -10.51 -5.86 6.07
N ILE A 240 -9.57 -6.30 6.91
CA ILE A 240 -8.91 -7.59 6.67
C ILE A 240 -9.85 -8.79 6.79
N ASN A 241 -10.88 -8.70 7.64
CA ASN A 241 -11.86 -9.78 7.77
C ASN A 241 -12.74 -9.90 6.52
N GLU A 242 -13.03 -8.78 5.85
CA GLU A 242 -13.76 -8.79 4.59
C GLU A 242 -12.90 -9.36 3.46
N VAL A 243 -11.61 -9.02 3.43
CA VAL A 243 -10.63 -9.64 2.52
C VAL A 243 -10.62 -11.16 2.69
N LEU A 244 -10.49 -11.68 3.92
CA LEU A 244 -10.52 -13.13 4.16
C LEU A 244 -11.85 -13.78 3.74
N SER A 245 -12.98 -13.10 3.95
CA SER A 245 -14.30 -13.58 3.54
C SER A 245 -14.45 -13.70 2.02
N GLN A 246 -14.07 -12.65 1.29
CA GLN A 246 -14.15 -12.62 -0.18
C GLN A 246 -13.17 -13.60 -0.83
N LEU A 247 -11.95 -13.74 -0.28
CA LEU A 247 -10.99 -14.74 -0.72
C LEU A 247 -11.46 -16.16 -0.43
N THR A 248 -12.08 -16.40 0.74
CA THR A 248 -12.67 -17.70 1.08
C THR A 248 -13.76 -18.09 0.09
N THR A 249 -14.61 -17.14 -0.29
CA THR A 249 -15.65 -17.33 -1.30
C THR A 249 -15.05 -17.65 -2.66
N SER A 250 -14.07 -16.85 -3.09
CA SER A 250 -13.46 -17.00 -4.41
C SER A 250 -12.64 -18.29 -4.54
N LEU A 251 -11.93 -18.69 -3.48
CA LEU A 251 -11.16 -19.94 -3.44
C LEU A 251 -12.02 -21.17 -3.13
N SER A 252 -13.26 -20.98 -2.66
CA SER A 252 -14.12 -22.04 -2.10
C SER A 252 -13.44 -22.85 -0.99
N LYS A 253 -12.57 -22.21 -0.21
CA LYS A 253 -11.86 -22.79 0.93
C LYS A 253 -11.57 -21.71 1.97
N SER A 254 -11.65 -22.05 3.25
CA SER A 254 -11.34 -21.09 4.32
C SER A 254 -9.90 -20.61 4.24
N VAL A 255 -9.70 -19.30 4.23
CA VAL A 255 -8.37 -18.65 4.19
C VAL A 255 -8.03 -18.05 5.55
N SER A 256 -6.80 -18.24 6.01
CA SER A 256 -6.29 -17.69 7.28
C SER A 256 -4.82 -17.26 7.16
N PHE A 257 -4.38 -16.34 8.03
CA PHE A 257 -2.99 -15.88 8.02
C PHE A 257 -2.01 -16.95 8.51
N VAL A 258 -0.86 -17.04 7.84
CA VAL A 258 0.33 -17.69 8.37
C VAL A 258 1.11 -16.66 9.17
N GLY A 259 1.40 -16.97 10.43
CA GLY A 259 2.06 -16.05 11.35
C GLY A 259 2.26 -16.66 12.74
N ALA A 260 2.81 -15.89 13.67
CA ALA A 260 3.03 -16.35 15.04
C ALA A 260 1.81 -16.04 15.93
N SER A 261 1.64 -16.78 17.02
CA SER A 261 0.59 -16.50 18.01
C SER A 261 0.86 -15.22 18.81
N ASN A 262 2.13 -14.95 19.12
CA ASN A 262 2.56 -13.76 19.85
C ASN A 262 3.87 -13.19 19.25
N PRO A 263 3.80 -12.40 18.17
CA PRO A 263 4.98 -11.94 17.45
C PRO A 263 5.62 -10.65 18.04
N GLY A 264 5.16 -10.19 19.21
CA GLY A 264 5.59 -8.95 19.83
C GLY A 264 5.07 -7.69 19.11
N ASN A 265 5.78 -6.57 19.27
CA ASN A 265 5.39 -5.26 18.71
C ASN A 265 6.23 -4.89 17.49
N VAL A 266 5.71 -4.02 16.63
CA VAL A 266 6.47 -3.40 15.54
C VAL A 266 7.42 -2.35 16.12
N ALA A 267 8.68 -2.36 15.66
CA ALA A 267 9.67 -1.35 16.01
C ALA A 267 9.49 -0.11 15.12
N CYS A 268 8.53 0.74 15.47
CA CYS A 268 8.29 1.98 14.73
C CYS A 268 9.35 3.05 15.04
N PRO A 269 9.86 3.79 14.04
CA PRO A 269 10.61 5.01 14.27
C PRO A 269 9.78 5.99 15.13
N VAL A 270 10.48 6.78 15.95
CA VAL A 270 9.94 7.38 17.19
C VAL A 270 8.86 8.49 17.06
N PRO A 271 8.38 9.01 15.90
CA PRO A 271 7.25 9.95 15.94
C PRO A 271 5.90 9.31 16.32
N ALA A 272 5.71 8.00 16.16
CA ALA A 272 4.39 7.36 16.33
C ALA A 272 3.91 7.25 17.79
N ALA A 273 4.82 7.36 18.76
CA ALA A 273 4.49 7.24 20.18
C ALA A 273 3.74 8.46 20.75
N ALA A 274 3.80 9.62 20.08
CA ALA A 274 3.15 10.85 20.56
C ALA A 274 1.61 10.85 20.43
N LEU A 275 1.03 9.90 19.69
CA LEU A 275 -0.43 9.79 19.50
C LEU A 275 -1.13 8.89 20.53
N ALA A 276 -0.38 8.14 21.34
CA ALA A 276 -0.95 7.17 22.28
C ALA A 276 -1.66 7.80 23.50
N GLY A 277 -1.59 9.11 23.69
CA GLY A 277 -2.18 9.84 24.83
C GLY A 277 -3.47 10.61 24.55
N HIS A 278 -3.98 10.60 23.32
CA HIS A 278 -5.16 11.36 22.94
C HIS A 278 -6.41 10.48 23.06
N GLY A 279 -7.43 10.93 23.80
CA GLY A 279 -8.64 10.15 24.11
C GLY A 279 -9.28 9.53 22.86
N ARG A 280 -9.95 8.39 23.00
CA ARG A 280 -10.69 7.75 21.90
C ARG A 280 -12.17 8.06 22.00
N PRO A 281 -12.90 8.18 20.88
CA PRO A 281 -14.34 8.34 20.95
C PRO A 281 -14.98 7.13 21.64
N SER A 282 -16.04 7.39 22.40
CA SER A 282 -16.82 6.30 23.01
C SER A 282 -17.47 5.45 21.92
N GLN A 283 -17.71 4.17 22.21
CA GLN A 283 -18.38 3.28 21.26
C GLN A 283 -19.75 3.84 20.86
N THR A 284 -20.54 4.32 21.83
CA THR A 284 -21.83 4.98 21.57
C THR A 284 -21.70 6.21 20.66
N GLY A 285 -20.62 6.99 20.80
CA GLY A 285 -20.36 8.13 19.92
C GLY A 285 -20.07 7.68 18.48
N LEU A 286 -19.26 6.63 18.31
CA LEU A 286 -18.97 6.04 17.00
C LEU A 286 -20.21 5.43 16.36
N ASP A 287 -21.06 4.75 17.14
CA ASP A 287 -22.28 4.14 16.64
C ASP A 287 -23.27 5.20 16.14
N ARG A 288 -23.40 6.32 16.86
CA ARG A 288 -24.21 7.47 16.43
C ARG A 288 -23.65 8.13 15.16
N ALA A 289 -22.34 8.32 15.10
CA ALA A 289 -21.68 8.86 13.91
C ALA A 289 -21.82 7.92 12.69
N ALA A 290 -21.77 6.60 12.92
CA ALA A 290 -22.02 5.61 11.88
C ALA A 290 -23.46 5.67 11.38
N ALA A 291 -24.45 5.74 12.26
CA ALA A 291 -25.85 5.88 11.88
C ALA A 291 -26.09 7.17 11.06
N ALA A 292 -25.54 8.30 11.51
CA ALA A 292 -25.63 9.56 10.78
C ALA A 292 -24.93 9.47 9.40
N LYS A 293 -23.75 8.86 9.34
CA LYS A 293 -23.06 8.62 8.06
C LYS A 293 -23.91 7.76 7.12
N GLU A 294 -24.51 6.66 7.58
CA GLU A 294 -25.32 5.80 6.70
C GLU A 294 -26.57 6.51 6.17
N ALA A 295 -27.18 7.38 6.97
CA ALA A 295 -28.34 8.16 6.55
C ALA A 295 -28.02 9.18 5.44
N HIS A 296 -26.81 9.74 5.44
CA HIS A 296 -26.46 10.89 4.59
C HIS A 296 -25.39 10.61 3.52
N VAL A 297 -24.75 9.44 3.52
CA VAL A 297 -23.61 9.14 2.62
C VAL A 297 -23.98 9.21 1.13
N GLN A 298 -25.19 8.79 0.74
CA GLN A 298 -25.62 8.83 -0.66
C GLN A 298 -25.76 10.27 -1.17
N GLU A 299 -26.33 11.16 -0.37
CA GLU A 299 -26.46 12.58 -0.71
C GLU A 299 -25.09 13.27 -0.74
N LEU A 300 -24.28 13.07 0.30
CA LEU A 300 -22.94 13.67 0.38
C LEU A 300 -22.05 13.22 -0.78
N MET A 301 -22.07 11.92 -1.12
CA MET A 301 -21.27 11.37 -2.22
C MET A 301 -21.89 11.60 -3.61
N ALA A 302 -23.09 12.19 -3.72
CA ALA A 302 -23.63 12.60 -5.02
C ALA A 302 -22.82 13.76 -5.63
N ASP A 303 -22.19 14.58 -4.78
CA ASP A 303 -21.23 15.58 -5.24
C ASP A 303 -19.97 14.90 -5.79
N PRO A 304 -19.56 15.17 -7.05
CA PRO A 304 -18.38 14.55 -7.64
C PRO A 304 -17.06 15.01 -7.00
N ALA A 305 -17.03 16.11 -6.25
CA ALA A 305 -15.88 16.55 -5.47
C ALA A 305 -15.75 15.80 -4.13
N VAL A 306 -16.83 15.18 -3.63
CA VAL A 306 -16.80 14.33 -2.45
C VAL A 306 -16.35 12.93 -2.87
N MET A 307 -15.19 12.55 -2.35
CA MET A 307 -14.51 11.32 -2.72
C MET A 307 -14.72 10.22 -1.69
N ALA A 308 -14.87 10.57 -0.42
CA ALA A 308 -15.17 9.60 0.63
C ALA A 308 -15.96 10.21 1.78
N VAL A 309 -16.72 9.37 2.47
CA VAL A 309 -17.43 9.74 3.71
C VAL A 309 -17.30 8.58 4.70
N GLY A 310 -16.86 8.87 5.93
CA GLY A 310 -16.58 7.84 6.93
C GLY A 310 -16.69 8.33 8.37
N VAL A 311 -16.47 7.42 9.31
CA VAL A 311 -16.57 7.69 10.75
C VAL A 311 -15.18 7.80 11.35
N GLY A 312 -14.85 8.97 11.89
CA GLY A 312 -13.53 9.24 12.44
C GLY A 312 -13.55 9.87 13.82
N SER A 313 -12.36 10.27 14.26
CA SER A 313 -12.15 11.14 15.41
C SER A 313 -11.91 12.59 14.94
N SER A 314 -12.39 13.57 15.69
CA SER A 314 -12.12 14.98 15.43
C SER A 314 -10.62 15.28 15.54
N GLU A 315 -10.07 16.05 14.60
CA GLU A 315 -8.68 16.53 14.64
C GLU A 315 -8.43 17.51 15.79
N ARG A 316 -9.50 18.15 16.30
CA ARG A 316 -9.45 19.10 17.43
C ARG A 316 -9.63 18.42 18.78
N ASN A 317 -10.35 17.31 18.81
CA ASN A 317 -10.65 16.55 20.01
C ASN A 317 -10.79 15.07 19.66
N THR A 318 -9.73 14.29 19.84
CA THR A 318 -9.72 12.88 19.43
C THR A 318 -10.74 12.01 20.17
N ALA A 319 -11.30 12.48 21.30
CA ALA A 319 -12.36 11.79 22.04
C ALA A 319 -13.76 12.02 21.46
N GLU A 320 -13.88 12.82 20.41
CA GLU A 320 -15.15 13.13 19.75
C GLU A 320 -15.27 12.39 18.42
N ALA A 321 -16.37 11.67 18.24
CA ALA A 321 -16.71 11.03 16.97
C ALA A 321 -17.27 12.05 15.98
N VAL A 322 -16.84 11.96 14.71
CA VAL A 322 -17.25 12.86 13.62
C VAL A 322 -17.56 12.07 12.35
N VAL A 323 -18.33 12.69 11.46
CA VAL A 323 -18.46 12.25 10.07
C VAL A 323 -17.39 12.96 9.23
N ASN A 324 -16.36 12.23 8.83
CA ASN A 324 -15.33 12.73 7.93
C ASN A 324 -15.87 12.79 6.50
N VAL A 325 -15.68 13.91 5.82
CA VAL A 325 -16.03 14.11 4.41
C VAL A 325 -14.76 14.51 3.65
N TYR A 326 -14.27 13.61 2.80
CA TYR A 326 -13.05 13.81 2.03
C TYR A 326 -13.38 14.49 0.70
N VAL A 327 -12.81 15.67 0.49
CA VAL A 327 -13.12 16.55 -0.65
C VAL A 327 -11.87 16.80 -1.48
N GLU A 328 -12.02 16.71 -2.81
CA GLU A 328 -10.95 16.98 -3.76
C GLU A 328 -10.44 18.44 -3.63
N THR A 329 -9.14 18.58 -3.44
CA THR A 329 -8.49 19.88 -3.25
C THR A 329 -8.60 20.72 -4.51
N GLY A 330 -9.08 21.96 -4.35
CA GLY A 330 -9.25 22.90 -5.46
C GLY A 330 -10.50 22.68 -6.32
N ARG A 331 -11.26 21.61 -6.08
CA ARG A 331 -12.54 21.37 -6.78
C ARG A 331 -13.68 22.06 -6.05
N ALA A 332 -14.52 22.76 -6.82
CA ALA A 332 -15.77 23.32 -6.30
C ALA A 332 -16.72 22.18 -5.88
N HIS A 333 -17.38 22.36 -4.75
CA HIS A 333 -18.36 21.42 -4.19
C HIS A 333 -19.56 22.21 -3.66
N GLY A 334 -20.72 21.56 -3.58
CA GLY A 334 -21.92 22.06 -2.95
C GLY A 334 -21.76 22.26 -1.44
N HIS A 335 -22.81 22.77 -0.81
CA HIS A 335 -22.82 22.96 0.64
C HIS A 335 -22.76 21.62 1.37
N ILE A 336 -21.76 21.44 2.24
CA ILE A 336 -21.66 20.31 3.18
C ILE A 336 -22.13 20.83 4.54
N PRO A 337 -23.24 20.29 5.10
CA PRO A 337 -23.73 20.72 6.42
C PRO A 337 -22.66 20.58 7.49
N ALA A 338 -22.55 21.55 8.41
CA ALA A 338 -21.58 21.50 9.52
C ALA A 338 -21.87 20.34 10.51
N GLU A 339 -23.11 19.86 10.54
CA GLU A 339 -23.54 18.69 11.30
C GLU A 339 -24.55 17.89 10.47
N VAL A 340 -24.56 16.58 10.66
CA VAL A 340 -25.57 15.64 10.16
C VAL A 340 -26.11 14.85 11.35
N ASP A 341 -27.42 14.88 11.57
CA ASP A 341 -28.10 14.27 12.72
C ASP A 341 -27.46 14.63 14.09
N GLY A 342 -26.98 15.87 14.22
CA GLY A 342 -26.31 16.39 15.42
C GLY A 342 -24.89 15.84 15.63
N ILE A 343 -24.30 15.19 14.63
CA ILE A 343 -22.89 14.77 14.60
C ILE A 343 -22.12 15.74 13.70
N ARG A 344 -21.03 16.28 14.21
CA ARG A 344 -20.19 17.21 13.44
C ARG A 344 -19.63 16.55 12.17
N THR A 345 -19.70 17.28 11.07
CA THR A 345 -18.96 16.94 9.85
C THR A 345 -17.57 17.56 9.88
N GLN A 346 -16.57 16.81 9.43
CA GLN A 346 -15.19 17.26 9.33
C GLN A 346 -14.73 17.13 7.88
N ILE A 347 -14.49 18.26 7.22
CA ILE A 347 -14.00 18.28 5.85
C ILE A 347 -12.49 18.03 5.85
N ILE A 348 -12.06 16.97 5.15
CA ILE A 348 -10.66 16.62 4.95
C ILE A 348 -10.34 16.87 3.47
N ARG A 349 -9.38 17.75 3.19
CA ARG A 349 -8.94 18.02 1.82
C ARG A 349 -7.89 17.01 1.38
N THR A 350 -8.07 16.46 0.20
CA THR A 350 -7.17 15.46 -0.39
C THR A 350 -7.13 15.60 -1.91
N ASP A 351 -6.10 15.10 -2.57
CA ASP A 351 -6.13 14.88 -4.03
C ASP A 351 -6.85 13.56 -4.34
N LEU A 352 -7.05 13.27 -5.62
CA LEU A 352 -7.73 12.05 -6.08
C LEU A 352 -7.17 10.78 -5.41
N ILE A 353 -8.06 9.93 -4.90
CA ILE A 353 -7.76 8.63 -4.32
C ILE A 353 -7.65 7.66 -5.47
N ARG A 354 -6.48 7.04 -5.61
CA ARG A 354 -6.11 6.23 -6.77
C ARG A 354 -5.54 4.90 -6.32
N ALA A 355 -5.74 3.87 -7.13
CA ALA A 355 -5.08 2.57 -6.98
C ALA A 355 -3.65 2.55 -7.56
N TYR A 356 -3.26 3.57 -8.34
CA TYR A 356 -1.94 3.66 -8.97
C TYR A 356 -1.32 5.05 -8.83
N GLY A 357 0.01 5.10 -8.74
CA GLY A 357 0.81 6.31 -9.01
C GLY A 357 0.59 7.51 -8.09
N TRP A 358 0.04 7.33 -6.89
CA TRP A 358 -0.07 8.41 -5.89
C TRP A 358 1.25 8.52 -5.13
N ASN A 359 1.70 9.74 -4.77
CA ASN A 359 2.96 9.98 -4.03
C ASN A 359 4.22 9.33 -4.61
N GLU A 360 4.20 8.87 -5.85
CA GLU A 360 5.41 8.42 -6.52
C GLU A 360 6.22 9.66 -6.92
N ALA A 361 7.47 9.75 -6.46
CA ALA A 361 8.42 10.65 -7.09
C ALA A 361 8.47 10.27 -8.58
N GLN A 362 8.30 11.25 -9.48
CA GLN A 362 8.35 11.02 -10.93
C GLN A 362 9.74 10.55 -11.34
N ASN A 363 10.02 9.27 -11.14
CA ASN A 363 11.21 8.62 -11.65
C ASN A 363 10.85 8.08 -13.03
N VAL A 364 11.68 8.43 -14.00
CA VAL A 364 11.73 7.94 -15.39
C VAL A 364 11.83 6.39 -15.46
N ALA A 365 11.99 5.72 -14.30
CA ALA A 365 12.17 4.29 -14.11
C ALA A 365 10.95 3.40 -14.46
N ASN A 366 9.74 3.96 -14.59
CA ASN A 366 8.58 3.17 -15.02
C ASN A 366 8.57 2.91 -16.54
N SER A 367 9.45 3.55 -17.30
CA SER A 367 9.53 3.34 -18.75
C SER A 367 10.25 2.04 -19.09
N CYS A 368 9.62 1.21 -19.94
CA CYS A 368 10.30 0.03 -20.48
C CYS A 368 11.51 0.52 -21.31
N PRO A 369 12.72 -0.06 -21.13
CA PRO A 369 13.83 0.25 -22.01
C PRO A 369 13.41 -0.05 -23.45
N ALA A 370 13.71 0.87 -24.38
CA ALA A 370 13.42 0.69 -25.80
C ALA A 370 13.92 -0.70 -26.21
N LYS A 371 13.03 -1.54 -26.75
CA LYS A 371 13.41 -2.86 -27.27
C LYS A 371 14.63 -2.67 -28.17
N LEU A 372 15.79 -3.19 -27.74
CA LEU A 372 16.83 -3.56 -28.70
C LEU A 372 16.15 -4.63 -29.56
N GLN A 373 15.75 -4.23 -30.77
CA GLN A 373 15.13 -5.09 -31.77
C GLN A 373 16.04 -6.28 -32.10
#